data_AF-A0A0C3AK00-F1
#
_entry.id   AF-A0A0C3AK00-F1
#
_cell.length_a   1.000
_cell.length_b   1.000
_cell.length_c   1.000
_cell.angle_alpha   90.00
_cell.angle_beta   90.00
_cell.angle_gamma   90.00
#
_symmetry.space_group_name_H-M   'P 1'
#
loop_
_entity.id
_entity.type
_entity.pdbx_description
1 polymer ?
#
loop_
_entity_poly.entity_id
_entity_poly.type
_entity_poly.pdbx_seq_one_letter_code
_entity_poly.pdbx_strand_id
1 'polypeptide(L)'
;MATSYNEFVTNLSRAGSSALASTNDFASTTFIAPRHEEVDLEITHTLLRKVKYHNYITNEVGSQPIFGLGTAETIELVRGLMAEILYKMAPFSLSREMYANTIFALEREFAQLQKEGDVIMKRKAIECAFISEPPMIPISYDVISQYSGGVPREKLGTILGGISPNGRRNVLEFAIQMVDWFKRAHHEDAFAGPAQHLMYGKNSTSIIMRDIWRKWDIEKDIPFPEGVERMWNKETKKSEVLYAKTRLPYVS
;
A
#
# COMPACT_ATOMS: atom_id res chain seq x y z
N MET A 1 -13.72 -13.39 66.63
CA MET A 1 -14.05 -12.65 65.39
C MET A 1 -12.88 -12.53 64.40
N ALA A 2 -11.64 -12.94 64.71
CA ALA A 2 -10.50 -12.87 63.78
C ALA A 2 -10.36 -14.07 62.82
N THR A 3 -10.98 -15.21 63.12
CA THR A 3 -10.94 -16.44 62.29
C THR A 3 -11.67 -16.29 60.95
N SER A 4 -12.78 -15.56 60.93
CA SER A 4 -13.61 -15.34 59.73
C SER A 4 -12.91 -14.49 58.65
N TYR A 5 -12.04 -13.56 59.05
CA TYR A 5 -11.35 -12.67 58.10
C TYR A 5 -10.20 -13.39 57.39
N ASN A 6 -9.39 -14.15 58.13
CA ASN A 6 -8.31 -14.94 57.53
C ASN A 6 -8.83 -16.02 56.58
N GLU A 7 -9.96 -16.65 56.91
CA GLU A 7 -10.60 -17.64 56.05
C GLU A 7 -11.14 -17.00 54.76
N PHE A 8 -11.74 -15.82 54.85
CA PHE A 8 -12.19 -15.06 53.67
C PHE A 8 -11.03 -14.67 52.75
N VAL A 9 -9.94 -14.12 53.30
CA VAL A 9 -8.75 -13.71 52.52
C VAL A 9 -8.08 -14.93 51.86
N THR A 10 -8.00 -16.05 52.57
CA THR A 10 -7.41 -17.29 52.03
C THR A 10 -8.26 -17.86 50.89
N ASN A 11 -9.58 -17.85 51.04
CA ASN A 11 -10.51 -18.29 49.99
C ASN A 11 -10.47 -17.37 48.77
N LEU A 12 -10.37 -16.05 48.97
CA LEU A 12 -10.23 -15.08 47.88
C LEU A 12 -8.90 -15.27 47.13
N SER A 13 -7.80 -15.48 47.85
CA SER A 13 -6.47 -15.73 47.27
C SER A 13 -6.42 -17.05 46.49
N ARG A 14 -7.07 -18.10 47.01
CA ARG A 14 -7.19 -19.40 46.33
C ARG A 14 -8.06 -19.31 45.08
N ALA A 15 -9.17 -18.58 45.14
CA ALA A 15 -10.03 -18.32 44.00
C ALA A 15 -9.30 -17.51 42.91
N GLY A 16 -8.58 -16.45 43.31
CA GLY A 16 -7.77 -15.64 42.39
C GLY A 16 -6.65 -16.43 41.73
N SER A 17 -5.94 -17.27 42.49
CA SER A 17 -4.88 -18.14 41.96
C SER A 17 -5.44 -19.19 40.99
N SER A 18 -6.60 -19.76 41.29
CA SER A 18 -7.27 -20.73 40.40
C SER A 18 -7.80 -20.07 39.13
N ALA A 19 -8.35 -18.86 39.23
CA ALA A 19 -8.81 -18.09 38.07
C ALA A 19 -7.64 -17.67 37.17
N LEU A 20 -6.53 -17.22 37.75
CA LEU A 20 -5.31 -16.89 37.01
C LEU A 20 -4.68 -18.12 36.36
N ALA A 21 -4.62 -19.26 37.05
CA ALA A 21 -4.16 -20.53 36.48
C ALA A 21 -5.07 -20.98 35.32
N SER A 22 -6.40 -20.91 35.49
CA SER A 22 -7.35 -21.25 34.42
C SER A 22 -7.28 -20.30 33.22
N THR A 23 -7.01 -19.01 33.45
CA THR A 23 -6.84 -18.02 32.38
C THR A 23 -5.52 -18.25 31.66
N ASN A 24 -4.45 -18.56 32.39
CA ASN A 24 -3.17 -18.92 31.81
C ASN A 24 -3.23 -20.23 31.04
N ASP A 25 -3.96 -21.25 31.49
CA ASP A 25 -4.16 -22.49 30.75
C ASP A 25 -4.95 -22.25 29.46
N PHE A 26 -5.98 -21.40 29.49
CA PHE A 26 -6.74 -20.99 28.30
C PHE A 26 -5.89 -20.16 27.31
N ALA A 27 -5.04 -19.27 27.83
CA ALA A 27 -4.11 -18.48 27.04
C ALA A 27 -2.81 -19.25 26.68
N SER A 28 -2.62 -20.44 27.22
CA SER A 28 -1.43 -21.26 26.98
C SER A 28 -1.48 -21.91 25.59
N THR A 29 -0.30 -22.33 25.16
CA THR A 29 -0.05 -23.20 24.00
C THR A 29 -0.95 -24.43 23.95
N THR A 30 -1.57 -24.88 25.04
CA THR A 30 -2.40 -26.09 25.07
C THR A 30 -3.77 -25.93 24.38
N PHE A 31 -4.36 -24.73 24.36
CA PHE A 31 -5.59 -24.46 23.61
C PHE A 31 -5.30 -23.84 22.24
N ILE A 32 -4.28 -23.00 22.18
CA ILE A 32 -3.93 -22.22 20.98
C ILE A 32 -3.11 -23.07 19.99
N ALA A 33 -2.13 -23.87 20.43
CA ALA A 33 -1.25 -24.60 19.51
C ALA A 33 -1.95 -25.71 18.73
N PRO A 34 -2.84 -26.56 19.32
CA PRO A 34 -3.57 -27.55 18.53
C PRO A 34 -4.45 -26.89 17.47
N ARG A 35 -5.03 -25.72 17.78
CA ARG A 35 -5.84 -24.96 16.82
C ARG A 35 -5.01 -24.26 15.76
N HIS A 36 -3.76 -23.89 16.04
CA HIS A 36 -2.84 -23.44 15.01
C HIS A 36 -2.47 -24.58 14.06
N GLU A 37 -2.21 -25.79 14.58
CA GLU A 37 -1.96 -26.96 13.74
C GLU A 37 -3.21 -27.34 12.91
N GLU A 38 -4.40 -27.26 13.49
CA GLU A 38 -5.67 -27.45 12.77
C GLU A 38 -5.89 -26.37 11.70
N VAL A 39 -5.61 -25.10 11.99
CA VAL A 39 -5.70 -23.99 11.03
C VAL A 39 -4.66 -24.15 9.92
N ASP A 40 -3.43 -24.55 10.24
CA ASP A 40 -2.39 -24.80 9.24
C ASP A 40 -2.79 -25.97 8.32
N LEU A 41 -3.39 -27.03 8.87
CA LEU A 41 -3.98 -28.12 8.09
C LEU A 41 -5.17 -27.65 7.24
N GLU A 42 -6.06 -26.83 7.79
CA GLU A 42 -7.21 -26.24 7.06
C GLU A 42 -6.73 -25.35 5.91
N ILE A 43 -5.69 -24.53 6.09
CA ILE A 43 -5.13 -23.70 5.02
C ILE A 43 -4.57 -24.56 3.87
N THR A 44 -4.12 -25.79 4.14
CA THR A 44 -3.71 -26.73 3.07
C THR A 44 -4.87 -27.39 2.31
N HIS A 45 -6.09 -27.29 2.83
CA HIS A 45 -7.31 -27.87 2.25
C HIS A 45 -7.60 -27.27 0.86
N THR A 46 -7.98 -28.10 -0.11
CA THR A 46 -8.13 -27.69 -1.52
C THR A 46 -9.11 -26.54 -1.73
N LEU A 47 -10.14 -26.40 -0.86
CA LEU A 47 -11.08 -25.27 -0.90
C LEU A 47 -10.50 -23.94 -0.41
N LEU A 48 -9.46 -23.98 0.43
CA LEU A 48 -8.81 -22.82 1.03
C LEU A 48 -7.49 -22.47 0.34
N ARG A 49 -7.00 -23.33 -0.57
CA ARG A 49 -5.88 -22.99 -1.45
C ARG A 49 -6.25 -21.78 -2.30
N LYS A 50 -5.32 -20.83 -2.39
CA LYS A 50 -5.42 -19.68 -3.30
C LYS A 50 -5.57 -20.19 -4.73
N VAL A 51 -6.80 -20.24 -5.23
CA VAL A 51 -7.08 -20.66 -6.61
C VAL A 51 -6.80 -19.46 -7.51
N LYS A 52 -6.21 -19.71 -8.69
CA LYS A 52 -6.16 -18.67 -9.72
C LYS A 52 -7.59 -18.31 -10.10
N TYR A 53 -7.93 -17.04 -10.04
CA TYR A 53 -9.25 -16.60 -10.49
C TYR A 53 -9.41 -16.92 -11.98
N HIS A 54 -10.44 -17.69 -12.30
CA HIS A 54 -10.84 -17.99 -13.67
C HIS A 54 -12.19 -17.32 -13.89
N ASN A 55 -12.28 -16.34 -14.78
CA ASN A 55 -13.57 -15.77 -15.17
C ASN A 55 -14.30 -16.78 -16.07
N TYR A 56 -15.30 -17.45 -15.49
CA TYR A 56 -16.10 -18.46 -16.19
C TYR A 56 -17.00 -17.87 -17.29
N ILE A 57 -17.07 -16.54 -17.44
CA ILE A 57 -17.85 -15.87 -18.48
C ILE A 57 -17.15 -15.93 -19.86
N THR A 58 -15.85 -16.25 -19.92
CA THR A 58 -15.04 -16.25 -21.15
C THR A 58 -14.62 -17.64 -21.64
N ASN A 59 -15.50 -18.64 -21.57
CA ASN A 59 -15.26 -20.00 -22.11
C ASN A 59 -13.93 -20.62 -21.60
N GLU A 60 -13.66 -20.56 -20.30
CA GLU A 60 -12.48 -21.18 -19.65
C GLU A 60 -11.12 -20.58 -20.02
N VAL A 61 -11.04 -19.52 -20.84
CA VAL A 61 -9.79 -18.78 -21.03
C VAL A 61 -9.47 -18.04 -19.75
N GLY A 62 -8.31 -18.33 -19.15
CA GLY A 62 -7.86 -17.69 -17.92
C GLY A 62 -7.79 -16.18 -18.07
N SER A 63 -8.74 -15.47 -17.46
CA SER A 63 -8.70 -14.01 -17.31
C SER A 63 -7.85 -13.66 -16.10
N GLN A 64 -6.96 -12.68 -16.22
CA GLN A 64 -6.35 -12.09 -15.05
C GLN A 64 -7.34 -11.08 -14.46
N PRO A 65 -7.74 -11.21 -13.18
CA PRO A 65 -8.61 -10.22 -12.56
C PRO A 65 -7.86 -8.87 -12.49
N ILE A 66 -8.59 -7.78 -12.64
CA ILE A 66 -8.10 -6.43 -12.31
C ILE A 66 -8.50 -6.10 -10.87
N PHE A 67 -9.58 -6.72 -10.38
CA PHE A 67 -10.09 -6.56 -9.03
C PHE A 67 -9.37 -7.45 -8.01
N GLY A 68 -9.05 -6.88 -6.83
CA GLY A 68 -8.58 -7.64 -5.67
C GLY A 68 -7.28 -8.41 -5.91
N LEU A 69 -6.42 -7.89 -6.79
CA LEU A 69 -5.10 -8.43 -7.08
C LEU A 69 -4.20 -8.38 -5.84
N GLY A 70 -4.41 -7.38 -4.98
CA GLY A 70 -3.52 -7.04 -3.91
C GLY A 70 -2.45 -6.05 -4.36
N THR A 71 -1.80 -5.39 -3.39
CA THR A 71 -0.89 -4.27 -3.65
C THR A 71 0.27 -4.62 -4.58
N ALA A 72 0.92 -5.77 -4.39
CA ALA A 72 2.11 -6.13 -5.18
C ALA A 72 1.75 -6.41 -6.65
N GLU A 73 0.71 -7.21 -6.86
CA GLU A 73 0.22 -7.59 -8.17
C GLU A 73 -0.37 -6.38 -8.93
N THR A 74 -1.05 -5.47 -8.23
CA THR A 74 -1.52 -4.20 -8.81
C THR A 74 -0.35 -3.31 -9.24
N ILE A 75 0.72 -3.22 -8.45
CA ILE A 75 1.93 -2.47 -8.82
C ILE A 75 2.54 -3.04 -10.11
N GLU A 76 2.71 -4.35 -10.22
CA GLU A 76 3.27 -4.98 -11.41
C GLU A 76 2.39 -4.76 -12.65
N LEU A 77 1.07 -4.90 -12.49
CA LEU A 77 0.10 -4.64 -13.54
C LEU A 77 0.23 -3.19 -14.06
N VAL A 78 0.16 -2.22 -13.15
CA VAL A 78 0.21 -0.80 -13.53
C VAL A 78 1.56 -0.46 -14.13
N ARG A 79 2.67 -1.00 -13.61
CA ARG A 79 4.00 -0.77 -14.17
C ARG A 79 4.10 -1.28 -15.60
N GLY A 80 3.57 -2.48 -15.88
CA GLY A 80 3.52 -3.05 -17.23
C GLY A 80 2.72 -2.16 -18.19
N LEU A 81 1.49 -1.80 -17.82
CA LEU A 81 0.62 -0.97 -18.67
C LEU A 81 1.20 0.44 -18.88
N MET A 82 1.76 1.05 -17.82
CA MET A 82 2.37 2.38 -17.90
C MET A 82 3.59 2.41 -18.81
N ALA A 83 4.45 1.38 -18.77
CA ALA A 83 5.63 1.31 -19.62
C ALA A 83 5.30 1.41 -21.12
N GLU A 84 4.16 0.89 -21.54
CA GLU A 84 3.72 0.90 -22.93
C GLU A 84 3.11 2.24 -23.39
N ILE A 85 2.50 2.99 -22.45
CA ILE A 85 1.74 4.21 -22.77
C ILE A 85 2.41 5.50 -22.30
N LEU A 86 3.53 5.41 -21.56
CA LEU A 86 4.18 6.53 -20.87
C LEU A 86 4.39 7.77 -21.75
N TYR A 87 4.78 7.59 -23.01
CA TYR A 87 5.09 8.68 -23.94
C TYR A 87 3.89 9.21 -24.73
N LYS A 88 2.76 8.48 -24.69
CA LYS A 88 1.55 8.78 -25.47
C LYS A 88 0.43 9.38 -24.63
N MET A 89 0.65 9.46 -23.32
CA MET A 89 -0.42 9.70 -22.37
C MET A 89 -0.22 11.06 -21.68
N ALA A 90 -1.25 11.91 -21.78
CA ALA A 90 -1.34 13.07 -20.92
C ALA A 90 -1.58 12.62 -19.45
N PRO A 91 -1.11 13.39 -18.46
CA PRO A 91 -1.43 13.15 -17.06
C PRO A 91 -2.94 12.97 -16.87
N PHE A 92 -3.31 12.08 -15.96
CA PHE A 92 -4.71 11.80 -15.68
C PHE A 92 -5.02 11.75 -14.19
N SER A 93 -6.28 12.02 -13.86
CA SER A 93 -6.84 11.87 -12.53
C SER A 93 -7.80 10.68 -12.51
N LEU A 94 -7.99 10.09 -11.33
CA LEU A 94 -9.00 9.06 -11.14
C LEU A 94 -10.40 9.65 -11.37
N SER A 95 -11.09 9.16 -12.40
CA SER A 95 -12.53 9.35 -12.50
C SER A 95 -13.22 8.38 -11.55
N ARG A 96 -13.82 8.91 -10.47
CA ARG A 96 -14.61 8.09 -9.53
C ARG A 96 -15.95 7.64 -10.11
N GLU A 97 -16.33 8.12 -11.29
CA GLU A 97 -17.54 7.70 -11.99
C GLU A 97 -17.35 6.38 -12.76
N MET A 98 -16.29 5.64 -12.46
CA MET A 98 -16.01 4.37 -13.11
C MET A 98 -16.95 3.28 -12.56
N TYR A 99 -17.96 2.94 -13.37
CA TYR A 99 -18.93 1.92 -13.03
C TYR A 99 -18.30 0.51 -13.01
N ALA A 100 -18.75 -0.36 -12.10
CA ALA A 100 -18.34 -1.76 -12.02
C ALA A 100 -18.42 -2.49 -13.38
N ASN A 101 -19.40 -2.11 -14.22
CA ASN A 101 -19.55 -2.63 -15.59
C ASN A 101 -18.31 -2.40 -16.46
N THR A 102 -17.63 -1.27 -16.31
CA THR A 102 -16.40 -0.96 -17.06
C THR A 102 -15.25 -1.86 -16.62
N ILE A 103 -15.14 -2.11 -15.31
CA ILE A 103 -14.12 -3.00 -14.75
C ILE A 103 -14.32 -4.41 -15.30
N PHE A 104 -15.54 -4.96 -15.21
CA PHE A 104 -15.85 -6.29 -15.72
C PHE A 104 -15.66 -6.42 -17.23
N ALA A 105 -15.97 -5.38 -18.01
CA ALA A 105 -15.70 -5.37 -19.44
C ALA A 105 -14.19 -5.46 -19.73
N LEU A 106 -13.37 -4.69 -19.01
CA LEU A 106 -11.91 -4.72 -19.14
C LEU A 106 -11.31 -6.07 -18.71
N GLU A 107 -11.83 -6.69 -17.66
CA GLU A 107 -11.37 -8.03 -17.23
C GLU A 107 -11.64 -9.10 -18.29
N ARG A 108 -12.78 -9.03 -18.98
CA ARG A 108 -13.12 -9.98 -20.06
C ARG A 108 -12.19 -9.85 -21.25
N GLU A 109 -11.77 -8.63 -21.57
CA GLU A 109 -10.94 -8.33 -22.74
C GLU A 109 -9.46 -8.17 -22.37
N PHE A 110 -9.06 -8.50 -21.14
CA PHE A 110 -7.75 -8.14 -20.60
C PHE A 110 -6.57 -8.71 -21.41
N ALA A 111 -6.68 -9.95 -21.90
CA ALA A 111 -5.66 -10.55 -22.76
C ALA A 111 -5.48 -9.78 -24.08
N GLN A 112 -6.56 -9.22 -24.63
CA GLN A 112 -6.52 -8.39 -25.83
C GLN A 112 -6.07 -6.97 -25.50
N LEU A 113 -6.48 -6.43 -24.36
CA LEU A 113 -5.99 -5.15 -23.83
C LEU A 113 -4.46 -5.13 -23.75
N GLN A 114 -3.82 -6.19 -23.22
CA GLN A 114 -2.37 -6.25 -23.13
C GLN A 114 -1.71 -6.23 -24.53
N LYS A 115 -2.23 -7.02 -25.47
CA LYS A 115 -1.62 -7.17 -26.80
C LYS A 115 -1.88 -5.99 -27.74
N GLU A 116 -3.10 -5.49 -27.77
CA GLU A 116 -3.62 -4.61 -28.82
C GLU A 116 -4.40 -3.41 -28.26
N GLY A 117 -4.58 -3.33 -26.94
CA GLY A 117 -5.35 -2.25 -26.31
C GLY A 117 -4.76 -0.88 -26.60
N ASP A 118 -5.64 0.06 -26.97
CA ASP A 118 -5.26 1.44 -27.18
C ASP A 118 -4.87 2.14 -25.86
N VAL A 119 -4.30 3.34 -25.98
CA VAL A 119 -3.84 4.13 -24.83
C VAL A 119 -4.97 4.43 -23.84
N ILE A 120 -6.21 4.62 -24.34
CA ILE A 120 -7.37 4.97 -23.52
C ILE A 120 -7.82 3.76 -22.70
N MET A 121 -7.90 2.58 -23.32
CA MET A 121 -8.26 1.36 -22.63
C MET A 121 -7.22 0.98 -21.57
N LYS A 122 -5.92 1.07 -21.90
CA LYS A 122 -4.84 0.79 -20.95
C LYS A 122 -4.86 1.75 -19.77
N ARG A 123 -5.10 3.04 -20.03
CA ARG A 123 -5.32 4.04 -18.98
C ARG A 123 -6.52 3.67 -18.10
N LYS A 124 -7.66 3.32 -18.69
CA LYS A 124 -8.84 2.88 -17.94
C LYS A 124 -8.54 1.67 -17.06
N ALA A 125 -7.79 0.69 -17.57
CA ALA A 125 -7.38 -0.46 -16.77
C ALA A 125 -6.50 -0.08 -15.57
N ILE A 126 -5.59 0.90 -15.73
CA ILE A 126 -4.81 1.45 -14.61
C ILE A 126 -5.73 2.13 -13.59
N GLU A 127 -6.69 2.95 -14.04
CA GLU A 127 -7.67 3.59 -13.15
C GLU A 127 -8.50 2.54 -12.38
N CYS A 128 -8.97 1.48 -13.06
CA CYS A 128 -9.65 0.35 -12.43
C CYS A 128 -8.79 -0.33 -11.38
N ALA A 129 -7.52 -0.60 -11.69
CA ALA A 129 -6.61 -1.30 -10.80
C ALA A 129 -6.41 -0.53 -9.48
N PHE A 130 -6.29 0.81 -9.55
CA PHE A 130 -6.22 1.64 -8.34
C PHE A 130 -7.53 1.74 -7.57
N ILE A 131 -8.67 1.88 -8.27
CA ILE A 131 -9.99 2.01 -7.61
C ILE A 131 -10.41 0.70 -6.93
N SER A 132 -9.96 -0.44 -7.46
CA SER A 132 -10.32 -1.77 -6.97
C SER A 132 -9.53 -2.20 -5.73
N GLU A 133 -8.53 -1.43 -5.32
CA GLU A 133 -7.67 -1.74 -4.19
C GLU A 133 -7.85 -0.71 -3.06
N PRO A 134 -7.63 -1.11 -1.78
CA PRO A 134 -7.35 -0.15 -0.73
C PRO A 134 -6.13 0.72 -1.12
N PRO A 135 -6.02 1.96 -0.61
CA PRO A 135 -4.91 2.82 -0.92
C PRO A 135 -3.62 2.16 -0.46
N MET A 136 -2.63 2.16 -1.36
CA MET A 136 -1.33 1.57 -1.08
C MET A 136 -0.59 2.32 0.05
N ILE A 137 -0.91 3.60 0.24
CA ILE A 137 -0.41 4.44 1.31
C ILE A 137 -1.63 4.92 2.13
N PRO A 138 -2.04 4.13 3.14
CA PRO A 138 -3.22 4.45 3.93
C PRO A 138 -2.92 5.63 4.86
N ILE A 139 -3.50 6.78 4.55
CA ILE A 139 -3.40 8.01 5.36
C ILE A 139 -4.82 8.45 5.71
N SER A 140 -5.08 8.69 6.99
CA SER A 140 -6.37 9.19 7.44
C SER A 140 -6.55 10.68 7.11
N TYR A 141 -7.80 11.13 7.03
CA TYR A 141 -8.12 12.53 6.80
C TYR A 141 -7.55 13.47 7.87
N ASP A 142 -7.49 13.01 9.13
CA ASP A 142 -6.92 13.80 10.24
C ASP A 142 -5.44 14.08 10.02
N VAL A 143 -4.68 13.07 9.58
CA VAL A 143 -3.25 13.22 9.27
C VAL A 143 -3.06 14.17 8.08
N ILE A 144 -3.92 14.09 7.06
CA ILE A 144 -3.88 15.00 5.90
C ILE A 144 -4.12 16.45 6.34
N SER A 145 -5.12 16.68 7.20
CA SER A 145 -5.43 18.00 7.74
C SER A 145 -4.26 18.55 8.57
N GLN A 146 -3.74 17.73 9.47
CA GLN A 146 -2.63 18.07 10.37
C GLN A 146 -1.36 18.47 9.62
N TYR A 147 -1.05 17.80 8.50
CA TYR A 147 0.17 18.04 7.73
C TYR A 147 -0.07 18.76 6.40
N SER A 148 -1.12 19.59 6.33
CA SER A 148 -1.40 20.44 5.18
C SER A 148 -0.25 21.41 4.82
N GLY A 149 0.64 21.74 5.76
CA GLY A 149 1.85 22.53 5.52
C GLY A 149 3.12 21.73 5.19
N GLY A 150 3.07 20.40 5.23
CA GLY A 150 4.22 19.52 5.10
C GLY A 150 4.42 18.61 6.32
N VAL A 151 5.14 17.52 6.11
CA VAL A 151 5.42 16.50 7.13
C VAL A 151 6.87 16.65 7.63
N PRO A 152 7.10 16.82 8.95
CA PRO A 152 8.43 16.75 9.53
C PRO A 152 9.08 15.37 9.33
N ARG A 153 10.40 15.31 9.16
CA ARG A 153 11.12 14.06 8.82
C ARG A 153 10.87 12.95 9.84
N GLU A 154 10.93 13.31 11.12
CA GLU A 154 10.71 12.45 12.26
C GLU A 154 9.27 11.89 12.35
N LYS A 155 8.32 12.48 11.62
CA LYS A 155 6.92 12.00 11.56
C LYS A 155 6.62 11.13 10.35
N LEU A 156 7.48 11.13 9.32
CA LEU A 156 7.28 10.31 8.12
C LEU A 156 7.22 8.82 8.45
N GLY A 157 8.08 8.33 9.34
CA GLY A 157 8.06 6.92 9.74
C GLY A 157 6.74 6.51 10.38
N THR A 158 6.10 7.41 11.14
CA THR A 158 4.77 7.17 11.72
C THR A 158 3.69 7.14 10.64
N ILE A 159 3.72 8.08 9.68
CA ILE A 159 2.76 8.10 8.56
C ILE A 159 2.88 6.84 7.70
N LEU A 160 4.11 6.40 7.42
CA LEU A 160 4.40 5.20 6.63
C LEU A 160 4.20 3.90 7.42
N GLY A 161 4.00 4.00 8.73
CA GLY A 161 3.73 2.87 9.63
C GLY A 161 2.47 2.08 9.27
N GLY A 162 1.52 2.71 8.56
CA GLY A 162 0.31 2.04 8.04
C GLY A 162 0.59 1.07 6.88
N ILE A 163 1.77 1.13 6.25
CA ILE A 163 2.18 0.18 5.22
C ILE A 163 2.95 -0.96 5.86
N SER A 164 2.58 -2.20 5.50
CA SER A 164 3.29 -3.41 5.92
C SER A 164 4.80 -3.28 5.67
N PRO A 165 5.68 -3.53 6.66
CA PRO A 165 7.12 -3.40 6.50
C PRO A 165 7.68 -4.18 5.29
N ASN A 166 7.15 -5.38 5.04
CA ASN A 166 7.60 -6.23 3.94
C ASN A 166 7.21 -5.68 2.56
N GLY A 167 6.16 -4.88 2.47
CA GLY A 167 5.65 -4.30 1.21
C GLY A 167 6.01 -2.82 1.01
N ARG A 168 6.38 -2.12 2.09
CA ARG A 168 6.59 -0.66 2.09
C ARG A 168 7.62 -0.23 1.06
N ARG A 169 8.75 -0.92 0.97
CA ARG A 169 9.78 -0.62 -0.01
C ARG A 169 9.22 -0.64 -1.44
N ASN A 170 8.54 -1.71 -1.84
CA ASN A 170 7.97 -1.83 -3.19
C ASN A 170 6.92 -0.73 -3.48
N VAL A 171 6.04 -0.43 -2.51
CA VAL A 171 5.05 0.64 -2.62
C VAL A 171 5.72 2.00 -2.81
N LEU A 172 6.76 2.30 -2.03
CA LEU A 172 7.46 3.58 -2.10
C LEU A 172 8.30 3.70 -3.37
N GLU A 173 9.00 2.65 -3.79
CA GLU A 173 9.69 2.62 -5.08
C GLU A 173 8.73 2.91 -6.23
N PHE A 174 7.55 2.28 -6.21
CA PHE A 174 6.50 2.55 -7.19
C PHE A 174 5.97 3.98 -7.12
N ALA A 175 5.79 4.54 -5.92
CA ALA A 175 5.39 5.94 -5.74
C ALA A 175 6.41 6.91 -6.38
N ILE A 176 7.72 6.65 -6.23
CA ILE A 176 8.76 7.44 -6.92
C ILE A 176 8.63 7.31 -8.43
N GLN A 177 8.46 6.09 -8.94
CA GLN A 177 8.29 5.86 -10.38
C GLN A 177 7.09 6.65 -10.93
N MET A 178 5.97 6.65 -10.21
CA MET A 178 4.80 7.45 -10.59
C MET A 178 5.11 8.95 -10.62
N VAL A 179 5.77 9.50 -9.60
CA VAL A 179 6.16 10.93 -9.60
C VAL A 179 7.08 11.24 -10.79
N ASP A 180 8.06 10.38 -11.06
CA ASP A 180 9.01 10.57 -12.16
C ASP A 180 8.28 10.52 -13.53
N TRP A 181 7.27 9.68 -13.69
CA TRP A 181 6.39 9.66 -14.87
C TRP A 181 5.62 10.97 -15.04
N PHE A 182 4.96 11.45 -13.97
CA PHE A 182 4.22 12.71 -14.00
C PHE A 182 5.11 13.94 -14.22
N LYS A 183 6.35 13.92 -13.70
CA LYS A 183 7.36 14.96 -13.96
C LYS A 183 7.77 15.00 -15.44
N ARG A 184 7.95 13.84 -16.09
CA ARG A 184 8.27 13.75 -17.52
C ARG A 184 7.14 14.24 -18.39
N ALA A 185 5.90 14.03 -17.98
CA ALA A 185 4.71 14.51 -18.66
C ALA A 185 4.42 16.02 -18.44
N HIS A 186 5.34 16.77 -17.81
CA HIS A 186 5.28 18.23 -17.64
C HIS A 186 4.05 18.75 -16.87
N HIS A 187 3.54 17.99 -15.90
CA HIS A 187 2.41 18.46 -15.07
C HIS A 187 2.83 19.55 -14.07
N GLU A 188 1.95 20.54 -13.83
CA GLU A 188 2.20 21.65 -12.88
C GLU A 188 2.44 21.14 -11.46
N ASP A 189 1.62 20.19 -10.99
CA ASP A 189 1.83 19.45 -9.76
C ASP A 189 2.03 17.96 -10.06
N ALA A 190 3.27 17.55 -10.25
CA ALA A 190 3.62 16.14 -10.52
C ALA A 190 3.37 15.19 -9.33
N PHE A 191 3.00 15.72 -8.16
CA PHE A 191 2.69 14.91 -6.97
C PHE A 191 1.19 14.66 -6.82
N ALA A 192 0.33 15.51 -7.39
CA ALA A 192 -1.12 15.39 -7.25
C ALA A 192 -1.66 14.08 -7.82
N GLY A 193 -1.24 13.69 -9.03
CA GLY A 193 -1.67 12.44 -9.66
C GLY A 193 -1.27 11.21 -8.84
N PRO A 194 0.03 10.98 -8.56
CA PRO A 194 0.48 9.89 -7.71
C PRO A 194 -0.22 9.86 -6.34
N ALA A 195 -0.44 11.03 -5.71
CA ALA A 195 -1.14 11.10 -4.44
C ALA A 195 -2.62 10.68 -4.54
N GLN A 196 -3.32 11.05 -5.62
CA GLN A 196 -4.70 10.60 -5.87
C GLN A 196 -4.79 9.09 -6.10
N HIS A 197 -3.80 8.49 -6.75
CA HIS A 197 -3.78 7.04 -7.04
C HIS A 197 -3.38 6.20 -5.83
N LEU A 198 -2.49 6.70 -4.97
CA LEU A 198 -1.87 5.91 -3.91
C LEU A 198 -2.47 6.17 -2.52
N MET A 199 -3.16 7.29 -2.30
CA MET A 199 -3.67 7.72 -0.98
C MET A 199 -5.17 8.01 -1.01
N TYR A 200 -5.83 7.90 0.15
CA TYR A 200 -7.19 8.45 0.32
C TYR A 200 -7.14 9.98 0.37
N GLY A 201 -7.43 10.65 -0.74
CA GLY A 201 -7.61 12.11 -0.70
C GLY A 201 -7.49 12.79 -2.05
N LYS A 202 -8.13 13.95 -2.16
CA LYS A 202 -7.90 14.88 -3.29
C LYS A 202 -6.55 15.60 -3.10
N ASN A 203 -6.37 16.71 -3.81
CA ASN A 203 -5.17 17.54 -3.92
C ASN A 203 -4.36 17.78 -2.62
N SER A 204 -4.97 17.77 -1.43
CA SER A 204 -4.27 17.95 -0.15
C SER A 204 -3.22 16.87 0.16
N THR A 205 -3.29 15.69 -0.45
CA THR A 205 -2.30 14.61 -0.28
C THR A 205 -1.02 14.83 -1.09
N SER A 206 -1.01 15.76 -2.06
CA SER A 206 0.18 16.03 -2.90
C SER A 206 1.37 16.54 -2.09
N ILE A 207 1.10 17.27 -1.01
CA ILE A 207 2.12 17.78 -0.08
C ILE A 207 2.80 16.65 0.68
N ILE A 208 2.04 15.66 1.14
CA ILE A 208 2.58 14.48 1.83
C ILE A 208 3.37 13.62 0.84
N MET A 209 2.82 13.36 -0.35
CA MET A 209 3.52 12.63 -1.41
C MET A 209 4.85 13.29 -1.78
N ARG A 210 4.87 14.62 -1.91
CA ARG A 210 6.09 15.40 -2.14
C ARG A 210 7.12 15.20 -1.02
N ASP A 211 6.68 15.19 0.23
CA ASP A 211 7.58 15.02 1.36
C ASP A 211 8.09 13.58 1.52
N ILE A 212 7.27 12.57 1.26
CA ILE A 212 7.71 11.16 1.17
C ILE A 212 8.78 11.04 0.08
N TRP A 213 8.48 11.52 -1.14
CA TRP A 213 9.41 11.46 -2.27
C TRP A 213 10.75 12.16 -1.95
N ARG A 214 10.69 13.34 -1.32
CA ARG A 214 11.85 14.19 -1.06
C ARG A 214 12.70 13.72 0.12
N LYS A 215 12.09 13.23 1.19
CA LYS A 215 12.73 13.08 2.51
C LYS A 215 12.93 11.62 2.94
N TRP A 216 12.40 10.63 2.23
CA TRP A 216 12.52 9.22 2.62
C TRP A 216 13.59 8.47 1.81
N ASP A 217 14.48 7.80 2.52
CA ASP A 217 15.42 6.81 2.00
C ASP A 217 14.70 5.46 1.89
N ILE A 218 14.38 5.08 0.66
CA ILE A 218 13.60 3.87 0.38
C ILE A 218 14.46 2.60 0.54
N GLU A 219 15.76 2.70 0.26
CA GLU A 219 16.68 1.56 0.36
C GLU A 219 16.87 1.14 1.80
N LYS A 220 17.01 2.14 2.68
CA LYS A 220 17.24 1.94 4.12
C LYS A 220 15.95 1.98 4.96
N ASP A 221 14.82 2.29 4.33
CA ASP A 221 13.51 2.52 4.97
C ASP A 221 13.56 3.47 6.18
N ILE A 222 14.23 4.61 6.02
CA ILE A 222 14.41 5.64 7.05
C ILE A 222 14.33 7.05 6.43
N PRO A 223 14.14 8.12 7.23
CA PRO A 223 14.31 9.48 6.72
C PRO A 223 15.75 9.75 6.28
N PHE A 224 15.91 10.52 5.20
CA PHE A 224 17.21 11.08 4.84
C PHE A 224 17.73 12.01 5.96
N PRO A 225 19.07 12.11 6.12
CA PRO A 225 19.67 13.08 7.04
C PRO A 225 19.24 14.52 6.75
N GLU A 226 19.34 15.38 7.76
CA GLU A 226 19.00 16.79 7.58
C GLU A 226 19.88 17.43 6.50
N GLY A 227 19.24 18.20 5.60
CA GLY A 227 19.91 18.79 4.44
C GLY A 227 20.15 17.85 3.27
N VAL A 228 19.75 16.56 3.34
CA VAL A 228 19.71 15.64 2.20
C VAL A 228 18.27 15.53 1.68
N GLU A 229 18.10 15.66 0.37
CA GLU A 229 16.79 15.60 -0.29
C GLU A 229 16.88 14.93 -1.65
N ARG A 230 15.83 14.20 -2.02
CA ARG A 230 15.59 13.78 -3.40
C ARG A 230 15.16 14.99 -4.23
N MET A 231 15.75 15.14 -5.40
CA MET A 231 15.56 16.25 -6.32
C MET A 231 15.40 15.74 -7.75
N TRP A 232 14.68 16.50 -8.56
CA TRP A 232 14.44 16.15 -9.96
C TRP A 232 15.55 16.76 -10.82
N ASN A 233 16.33 15.91 -11.48
CA ASN A 233 17.31 16.37 -12.45
C ASN A 233 16.61 16.61 -13.79
N LYS A 234 16.59 17.88 -14.22
CA LYS A 234 15.92 18.32 -15.45
C LYS A 234 16.62 17.82 -16.71
N GLU A 235 17.91 17.53 -16.64
CA GLU A 235 18.73 17.05 -17.75
C GLU A 235 18.57 15.54 -17.93
N THR A 236 18.77 14.77 -16.86
CA THR A 236 18.70 13.30 -16.90
C THR A 236 17.27 12.77 -16.86
N LYS A 237 16.29 13.61 -16.53
CA LYS A 237 14.87 13.25 -16.33
C LYS A 237 14.71 12.10 -15.32
N LYS A 238 15.50 12.15 -14.25
CA LYS A 238 15.49 11.17 -13.16
C LYS A 238 15.52 11.88 -11.81
N SER A 239 15.04 11.18 -10.78
CA SER A 239 15.21 11.59 -9.40
C SER A 239 16.61 11.23 -8.90
N GLU A 240 17.25 12.17 -8.18
CA GLU A 240 18.60 12.04 -7.64
C GLU A 240 18.60 12.49 -6.17
N VAL A 241 19.42 11.88 -5.32
CA VAL A 241 19.52 12.25 -3.90
C VAL A 241 20.75 13.12 -3.70
N LEU A 242 20.54 14.36 -3.28
CA LEU A 242 21.57 15.38 -3.20
C LEU A 242 21.54 16.08 -1.84
N TYR A 243 22.67 16.68 -1.46
CA TYR A 243 22.66 17.69 -0.41
C TYR A 243 21.96 18.95 -0.92
N ALA A 244 20.89 19.38 -0.27
CA ALA A 244 20.03 20.48 -0.71
C ALA A 244 20.78 21.82 -0.90
N LYS A 245 21.78 22.07 -0.04
CA LYS A 245 22.61 23.30 -0.09
C LYS A 245 23.66 23.26 -1.20
N THR A 246 24.42 22.17 -1.29
CA THR A 246 25.60 22.10 -2.18
C THR A 246 25.28 21.51 -3.54
N ARG A 247 24.13 20.84 -3.68
CA ARG A 247 23.74 20.05 -4.87
C ARG A 247 24.71 18.93 -5.23
N LEU A 248 25.59 18.55 -4.30
CA LEU A 248 26.50 17.43 -4.46
C LEU A 248 25.74 16.10 -4.22
N PRO A 249 26.12 15.01 -4.92
CA PRO A 249 25.56 13.69 -4.70
C PRO A 249 25.69 13.24 -3.24
N TYR A 250 24.62 12.66 -2.70
CA TYR A 250 24.66 11.96 -1.43
C TYR A 250 25.04 10.50 -1.70
N VAL A 251 26.17 10.05 -1.13
CA VAL A 251 26.61 8.65 -1.18
C VAL A 251 26.38 8.06 0.20
N SER A 252 25.46 7.10 0.28
CA SER A 252 24.94 6.53 1.52
C SER A 252 25.62 5.23 1.91
#